data_AF-A0A3L9I3Q1-F1
#
_entry.id   AF-A0A3L9I3Q1-F1
#
_cell.length_a   1.000
_cell.length_b   1.000
_cell.length_c   1.000
_cell.angle_alpha   90.00
_cell.angle_beta   90.00
_cell.angle_gamma   90.00
#
_symmetry.space_group_name_H-M   'P 1'
#
loop_
_entity.id
_entity.type
_entity.pdbx_description
1 polymer ?
#
loop_
_entity_poly.entity_id
_entity_poly.type
_entity_poly.pdbx_seq_one_letter_code
_entity_poly.pdbx_strand_id
1 'polypeptide(L)'
;MLDANKLQQAVDQAYTQFHSLNGGQNADYIPFLANVPSQLAAVAIVTCDGNIYRAGDSDYRFALESISKVCTLALALEDVGPQAVQDKIGADPTGLPFNSVIALELHGGKPLSPLVNAGAIATTSLINAENVEQRWQRILHIQQQLAGEQVALSDEVNQSEQTTNFHNRAIAWLLYSAGYLYCDAMEACDVYTRQCSTLLNTVELAT
;
A
#
# COMPACT_ATOMS: atom_id res chain seq x y z
N MET A 1 -0.37 -30.86 8.67
CA MET A 1 -1.73 -30.28 8.70
C MET A 1 -1.81 -29.38 9.92
N LEU A 2 -2.15 -28.10 9.72
CA LEU A 2 -2.31 -27.15 10.83
C LEU A 2 -3.55 -27.53 11.65
N ASP A 3 -3.51 -27.31 12.96
CA ASP A 3 -4.62 -27.62 13.87
C ASP A 3 -5.64 -26.48 13.85
N ALA A 4 -6.76 -26.70 13.14
CA ALA A 4 -7.80 -25.70 12.94
C ALA A 4 -8.33 -25.10 14.25
N ASN A 5 -8.44 -25.90 15.32
CA ASN A 5 -8.91 -25.41 16.61
C ASN A 5 -7.90 -24.44 17.23
N LYS A 6 -6.59 -24.74 17.12
CA LYS A 6 -5.55 -23.84 17.64
C LYS A 6 -5.49 -22.53 16.87
N LEU A 7 -5.68 -22.55 15.55
CA LEU A 7 -5.68 -21.34 14.73
C LEU A 7 -6.87 -20.45 15.05
N GLN A 8 -8.08 -21.01 15.14
CA GLN A 8 -9.26 -20.23 15.55
C GLN A 8 -9.11 -19.70 16.98
N GLN A 9 -8.61 -20.52 17.92
CA GLN A 9 -8.35 -20.07 19.30
C GLN A 9 -7.36 -18.89 19.35
N ALA A 10 -6.30 -18.92 18.53
CA ALA A 10 -5.33 -17.82 18.48
C ALA A 10 -5.98 -16.51 18.00
N VAL A 11 -6.80 -16.58 16.94
CA VAL A 11 -7.56 -15.45 16.41
C VAL A 11 -8.54 -14.90 17.45
N ASP A 12 -9.32 -15.78 18.09
CA ASP A 12 -10.31 -15.40 19.11
C ASP A 12 -9.66 -14.79 20.36
N GLN A 13 -8.51 -15.34 20.79
CA GLN A 13 -7.77 -14.83 21.94
C GLN A 13 -7.17 -13.45 21.65
N ALA A 14 -6.54 -13.27 20.48
CA ALA A 14 -6.01 -11.98 20.08
C ALA A 14 -7.12 -10.92 19.98
N TYR A 15 -8.24 -11.28 19.34
CA TYR A 15 -9.40 -10.39 19.24
C TYR A 15 -9.90 -10.01 20.64
N THR A 16 -10.28 -10.99 21.46
CA THR A 16 -10.83 -10.76 22.81
C THR A 16 -9.91 -9.91 23.69
N GLN A 17 -8.60 -10.10 23.59
CA GLN A 17 -7.62 -9.37 24.40
C GLN A 17 -7.45 -7.92 23.97
N PHE A 18 -7.56 -7.60 22.67
CA PHE A 18 -7.11 -6.31 22.12
C PHE A 18 -8.18 -5.49 21.39
N HIS A 19 -9.31 -6.05 20.99
CA HIS A 19 -10.30 -5.39 20.10
C HIS A 19 -10.90 -4.09 20.66
N SER A 20 -10.86 -3.89 21.97
CA SER A 20 -11.40 -2.71 22.67
C SER A 20 -10.32 -1.91 23.39
N LEU A 21 -9.04 -2.15 23.07
CA LEU A 21 -7.94 -1.41 23.66
C LEU A 21 -8.02 0.07 23.24
N ASN A 22 -8.02 0.97 24.22
CA ASN A 22 -8.04 2.41 23.97
C ASN A 22 -6.63 2.93 23.64
N GLY A 23 -6.55 3.92 22.75
CA GLY A 23 -5.31 4.61 22.39
C GLY A 23 -5.21 4.88 20.89
N GLY A 24 -4.27 5.75 20.51
CA GLY A 24 -4.12 6.18 19.12
C GLY A 24 -5.23 7.13 18.66
N GLN A 25 -5.19 7.47 17.37
CA GLN A 25 -6.16 8.33 16.69
C GLN A 25 -6.29 7.85 15.24
N ASN A 26 -7.47 7.99 14.66
CA ASN A 26 -7.64 7.82 13.22
C ASN A 26 -6.77 8.83 12.48
N ALA A 27 -6.33 8.46 11.28
CA ALA A 27 -5.84 9.45 10.33
C ALA A 27 -6.98 10.42 9.99
N ASP A 28 -6.70 11.72 10.06
CA ASP A 28 -7.71 12.79 9.92
C ASP A 28 -7.40 13.78 8.79
N TYR A 29 -6.34 13.54 8.02
CA TYR A 29 -5.92 14.41 6.93
C TYR A 29 -6.87 14.38 5.72
N ILE A 30 -7.73 13.35 5.62
CA ILE A 30 -8.89 13.32 4.72
C ILE A 30 -10.18 12.91 5.46
N PRO A 31 -11.35 13.45 5.08
CA PRO A 31 -12.61 13.17 5.77
C PRO A 31 -13.01 11.70 5.84
N PHE A 32 -12.72 10.91 4.78
CA PHE A 32 -13.06 9.49 4.75
C PHE A 32 -12.45 8.74 5.93
N LEU A 33 -11.13 8.89 6.14
CA LEU A 33 -10.39 8.22 7.22
C LEU A 33 -10.80 8.73 8.61
N ALA A 34 -11.06 10.04 8.72
CA ALA A 34 -11.50 10.66 9.97
C ALA A 34 -12.85 10.10 10.46
N ASN A 35 -13.72 9.72 9.52
CA ASN A 35 -15.08 9.26 9.80
C ASN A 35 -15.21 7.73 9.94
N VAL A 36 -14.13 6.96 9.73
CA VAL A 36 -14.16 5.51 9.99
C VAL A 36 -14.44 5.28 11.47
N PRO A 37 -15.45 4.47 11.85
CA PRO A 37 -15.75 4.22 13.25
C PRO A 37 -14.54 3.61 13.99
N SER A 38 -14.02 4.31 15.00
CA SER A 38 -12.75 3.98 15.67
C SER A 38 -12.81 2.70 16.51
N GLN A 39 -14.00 2.15 16.76
CA GLN A 39 -14.19 0.89 17.45
C GLN A 39 -14.11 -0.35 16.54
N LEU A 40 -13.99 -0.17 15.21
CA LEU A 40 -13.84 -1.29 14.29
C LEU A 40 -12.54 -2.03 14.56
N ALA A 41 -12.63 -3.35 14.68
CA ALA A 41 -11.47 -4.19 14.91
C ALA A 41 -11.68 -5.58 14.29
N ALA A 42 -10.63 -6.12 13.68
CA ALA A 42 -10.65 -7.45 13.12
C ALA A 42 -9.25 -8.07 13.09
N VAL A 43 -9.22 -9.40 13.05
CA VAL A 43 -8.01 -10.18 12.85
C VAL A 43 -8.36 -11.41 12.01
N ALA A 44 -7.48 -11.78 11.09
CA ALA A 44 -7.65 -12.96 10.26
C ALA A 44 -6.33 -13.71 10.04
N ILE A 45 -6.45 -15.01 9.75
CA ILE A 45 -5.40 -15.88 9.25
C ILE A 45 -5.94 -16.51 7.97
N VAL A 46 -5.16 -16.44 6.89
CA VAL A 46 -5.30 -17.28 5.71
C VAL A 46 -4.07 -18.16 5.62
N THR A 47 -4.28 -19.47 5.55
CA THR A 47 -3.18 -20.45 5.45
C THR A 47 -2.82 -20.71 3.99
N CYS A 48 -1.63 -21.26 3.74
CA CYS A 48 -1.23 -21.66 2.38
C CYS A 48 -2.14 -22.74 1.76
N ASP A 49 -2.93 -23.45 2.58
CA ASP A 49 -3.93 -24.43 2.14
C ASP A 49 -5.30 -23.78 1.86
N GLY A 50 -5.44 -22.45 2.01
CA GLY A 50 -6.67 -21.70 1.78
C GLY A 50 -7.68 -21.73 2.94
N ASN A 51 -7.33 -22.30 4.09
CA ASN A 51 -8.19 -22.22 5.28
C ASN A 51 -8.17 -20.81 5.87
N ILE A 52 -9.35 -20.31 6.25
CA ILE A 52 -9.58 -18.96 6.76
C ILE A 52 -10.08 -19.02 8.20
N TYR A 53 -9.47 -18.24 9.08
CA TYR A 53 -9.87 -18.07 10.48
C TYR A 53 -9.95 -16.57 10.76
N ARG A 54 -11.02 -16.08 11.40
CA ARG A 54 -11.24 -14.65 11.58
C ARG A 54 -12.10 -14.33 12.79
N ALA A 55 -11.96 -13.12 13.32
CA ALA A 55 -12.78 -12.55 14.38
C ALA A 55 -13.00 -11.04 14.17
N GLY A 56 -14.09 -10.52 14.71
CA GLY A 56 -14.47 -9.10 14.62
C GLY A 56 -15.07 -8.69 13.28
N ASP A 57 -14.90 -7.42 12.94
CA ASP A 57 -15.42 -6.76 11.73
C ASP A 57 -14.64 -7.14 10.46
N SER A 58 -14.26 -8.42 10.33
CA SER A 58 -13.32 -8.92 9.31
C SER A 58 -13.79 -8.76 7.86
N ASP A 59 -15.09 -8.53 7.65
CA ASP A 59 -15.71 -8.25 6.34
C ASP A 59 -15.81 -6.73 6.04
N TYR A 60 -15.51 -5.85 7.00
CA TYR A 60 -15.49 -4.40 6.78
C TYR A 60 -14.36 -4.02 5.82
N ARG A 61 -14.69 -3.24 4.79
CA ARG A 61 -13.75 -2.77 3.78
C ARG A 61 -13.15 -1.42 4.19
N PHE A 62 -11.83 -1.37 4.27
CA PHE A 62 -11.05 -0.16 4.61
C PHE A 62 -10.02 0.15 3.51
N ALA A 63 -9.49 1.37 3.51
CA ALA A 63 -8.51 1.81 2.51
C ALA A 63 -7.17 1.06 2.67
N LEU A 64 -6.65 0.53 1.56
CA LEU A 64 -5.39 -0.23 1.52
C LEU A 64 -4.19 0.65 1.89
N GLU A 65 -4.22 1.91 1.47
CA GLU A 65 -3.17 2.90 1.74
C GLU A 65 -1.77 2.38 1.36
N SER A 66 -0.76 2.68 2.18
CA SER A 66 0.63 2.31 1.92
C SER A 66 0.91 0.80 1.90
N ILE A 67 -0.04 -0.07 2.25
CA ILE A 67 0.12 -1.52 2.04
C ILE A 67 0.19 -1.82 0.53
N SER A 68 -0.46 -1.00 -0.31
CA SER A 68 -0.43 -1.09 -1.78
C SER A 68 0.98 -1.14 -2.39
N LYS A 69 1.97 -0.56 -1.70
CA LYS A 69 3.38 -0.56 -2.08
C LYS A 69 3.92 -1.98 -2.27
N VAL A 70 3.42 -2.94 -1.50
CA VAL A 70 3.81 -4.36 -1.62
C VAL A 70 3.36 -4.93 -2.95
N CYS A 71 2.11 -4.68 -3.35
CA CYS A 71 1.56 -5.17 -4.61
C CYS A 71 2.30 -4.59 -5.81
N THR A 72 2.57 -3.27 -5.80
CA THR A 72 3.28 -2.60 -6.88
C THR A 72 4.76 -3.02 -6.95
N LEU A 73 5.40 -3.28 -5.81
CA LEU A 73 6.74 -3.85 -5.77
C LEU A 73 6.76 -5.26 -6.38
N ALA A 74 5.80 -6.12 -6.03
CA ALA A 74 5.69 -7.45 -6.62
C ALA A 74 5.57 -7.36 -8.15
N LEU A 75 4.72 -6.47 -8.66
CA LEU A 75 4.59 -6.25 -10.11
C LEU A 75 5.89 -5.76 -10.76
N ALA A 76 6.59 -4.81 -10.13
CA ALA A 76 7.86 -4.31 -10.64
C ALA A 76 8.93 -5.40 -10.69
N LEU A 77 8.97 -6.29 -9.69
CA LEU A 77 9.88 -7.44 -9.68
C LEU A 77 9.60 -8.40 -10.84
N GLU A 78 8.33 -8.67 -11.16
CA GLU A 78 7.94 -9.48 -12.32
C GLU A 78 8.32 -8.79 -13.65
N ASP A 79 8.14 -7.47 -13.72
CA ASP A 79 8.35 -6.70 -14.95
C ASP A 79 9.83 -6.49 -15.33
N VAL A 80 10.67 -6.16 -14.34
CA VAL A 80 12.05 -5.73 -14.59
C VAL A 80 13.11 -6.55 -13.83
N GLY A 81 12.68 -7.46 -12.97
CA GLY A 81 13.56 -8.30 -12.17
C GLY A 81 14.17 -7.60 -10.95
N PRO A 82 14.73 -8.37 -10.00
CA PRO A 82 15.23 -7.86 -8.72
C PRO A 82 16.41 -6.90 -8.87
N GLN A 83 17.32 -7.16 -9.82
CA GLN A 83 18.49 -6.31 -10.03
C GLN A 83 18.08 -4.90 -10.45
N ALA A 84 17.14 -4.78 -11.39
CA ALA A 84 16.66 -3.47 -11.83
C ALA A 84 15.95 -2.72 -10.69
N VAL A 85 15.13 -3.41 -9.88
CA VAL A 85 14.49 -2.80 -8.70
C VAL A 85 15.55 -2.30 -7.70
N GLN A 86 16.59 -3.08 -7.41
CA GLN A 86 17.66 -2.66 -6.50
C GLN A 86 18.46 -1.46 -7.04
N ASP A 87 18.79 -1.48 -8.34
CA ASP A 87 19.58 -0.42 -8.96
C ASP A 87 18.79 0.89 -9.05
N LYS A 88 17.53 0.81 -9.47
CA LYS A 88 16.65 1.95 -9.74
C LYS A 88 15.91 2.47 -8.51
N ILE A 89 15.61 1.62 -7.54
CA ILE A 89 14.84 2.00 -6.35
C ILE A 89 15.74 1.85 -5.11
N GLY A 90 16.17 0.63 -4.84
CA GLY A 90 16.98 0.25 -3.69
C GLY A 90 16.36 -0.88 -2.86
N ALA A 91 17.09 -1.32 -1.84
CA ALA A 91 16.68 -2.40 -0.94
C ALA A 91 17.05 -2.10 0.54
N ASP A 92 17.33 -0.84 0.86
CA ASP A 92 17.88 -0.43 2.16
C ASP A 92 16.89 0.45 2.93
N PRO A 93 16.81 0.33 4.27
CA PRO A 93 16.01 1.25 5.08
C PRO A 93 16.61 2.66 5.04
N THR A 94 15.75 3.68 5.04
CA THR A 94 16.19 5.09 5.07
C THR A 94 16.63 5.58 6.46
N GLY A 95 16.19 4.89 7.53
CA GLY A 95 16.38 5.35 8.92
C GLY A 95 15.61 6.62 9.28
N LEU A 96 14.72 7.09 8.39
CA LEU A 96 14.00 8.36 8.50
C LEU A 96 12.49 8.14 8.26
N PRO A 97 11.63 9.13 8.57
CA PRO A 97 10.19 9.03 8.33
C PRO A 97 9.82 8.66 6.88
N PHE A 98 8.68 8.01 6.71
CA PHE A 98 8.22 7.44 5.44
C PHE A 98 8.09 8.43 4.28
N ASN A 99 7.97 9.73 4.57
CA ASN A 99 7.82 10.83 3.61
C ASN A 99 9.03 11.79 3.61
N SER A 100 10.18 11.37 4.15
CA SER A 100 11.36 12.20 4.34
C SER A 100 12.03 12.60 3.02
N VAL A 101 11.97 13.89 2.69
CA VAL A 101 12.78 14.47 1.59
C VAL A 101 14.26 14.63 1.97
N ILE A 102 14.57 14.66 3.27
CA ILE A 102 15.96 14.65 3.77
C ILE A 102 16.65 13.35 3.36
N ALA A 103 15.93 12.22 3.43
CA ALA A 103 16.47 10.94 2.97
C ALA A 103 16.85 11.00 1.49
N LEU A 104 16.02 11.62 0.65
CA LEU A 104 16.37 11.81 -0.77
C LEU A 104 17.62 12.67 -0.92
N GLU A 105 17.68 13.83 -0.26
CA GLU A 105 18.81 14.75 -0.41
C GLU A 105 20.14 14.14 0.06
N LEU A 106 20.14 13.43 1.19
CA LEU A 106 21.33 12.74 1.72
C LEU A 106 21.87 11.64 0.80
N HIS A 107 21.02 11.08 -0.06
CA HIS A 107 21.36 9.97 -0.96
C HIS A 107 21.33 10.37 -2.44
N GLY A 108 21.53 11.66 -2.74
CA GLY A 108 21.61 12.16 -4.11
C GLY A 108 20.34 11.92 -4.93
N GLY A 109 19.19 11.91 -4.27
CA GLY A 109 17.87 11.69 -4.85
C GLY A 109 17.45 10.23 -4.99
N LYS A 110 18.30 9.25 -4.65
CA LYS A 110 17.91 7.83 -4.68
C LYS A 110 16.93 7.52 -3.53
N PRO A 111 15.78 6.87 -3.78
CA PRO A 111 14.76 6.64 -2.76
C PRO A 111 15.07 5.54 -1.73
N LEU A 112 16.07 4.69 -1.99
CA LEU A 112 16.57 3.58 -1.16
C LEU A 112 15.63 2.41 -0.89
N SER A 113 14.34 2.63 -0.69
CA SER A 113 13.38 1.57 -0.38
C SER A 113 12.08 1.75 -1.15
N PRO A 114 11.53 0.69 -1.78
CA PRO A 114 10.22 0.74 -2.42
C PRO A 114 9.07 0.99 -1.44
N LEU A 115 9.31 0.91 -0.12
CA LEU A 115 8.27 0.97 0.90
C LEU A 115 8.14 2.34 1.60
N VAL A 116 9.05 3.29 1.32
CA VAL A 116 8.84 4.72 1.63
C VAL A 116 8.13 5.41 0.46
N ASN A 117 7.48 6.55 0.68
CA ASN A 117 6.66 7.20 -0.37
C ASN A 117 7.47 7.48 -1.64
N ALA A 118 8.70 7.96 -1.49
CA ALA A 118 9.56 8.24 -2.64
C ALA A 118 9.84 7.00 -3.49
N GLY A 119 10.23 5.89 -2.86
CA GLY A 119 10.48 4.66 -3.60
C GLY A 119 9.22 4.02 -4.14
N ALA A 120 8.08 4.15 -3.46
CA ALA A 120 6.81 3.66 -3.97
C ALA A 120 6.34 4.43 -5.22
N ILE A 121 6.47 5.76 -5.24
CA ILE A 121 6.19 6.59 -6.42
C ILE A 121 7.14 6.22 -7.56
N ALA A 122 8.44 6.07 -7.28
CA ALA A 122 9.42 5.61 -8.26
C ALA A 122 9.10 4.19 -8.79
N THR A 123 8.70 3.26 -7.92
CA THR A 123 8.33 1.89 -8.29
C THR A 123 7.08 1.87 -9.18
N THR A 124 6.10 2.73 -8.88
CA THR A 124 4.91 2.93 -9.71
C THR A 124 5.28 3.38 -11.12
N SER A 125 6.22 4.32 -11.23
CA SER A 125 6.73 4.79 -12.53
C SER A 125 7.53 3.73 -13.30
N LEU A 126 8.04 2.71 -12.62
CA LEU A 126 8.86 1.63 -13.19
C LEU A 126 8.03 0.51 -13.84
N ILE A 127 6.73 0.44 -13.56
CA ILE A 127 5.83 -0.56 -14.14
C ILE A 127 5.77 -0.42 -15.67
N ASN A 128 5.84 -1.54 -16.40
CA ASN A 128 5.76 -1.55 -17.85
C ASN A 128 4.35 -1.11 -18.30
N ALA A 129 4.22 0.07 -18.88
CA ALA A 129 2.95 0.59 -19.37
C ALA A 129 3.16 1.60 -20.50
N GLU A 130 2.26 1.57 -21.49
CA GLU A 130 2.21 2.47 -22.63
C GLU A 130 1.55 3.81 -22.28
N ASN A 131 0.71 3.84 -21.24
CA ASN A 131 -0.01 5.02 -20.78
C ASN A 131 -0.47 4.89 -19.31
N VAL A 132 -0.92 6.02 -18.74
CA VAL A 132 -1.41 6.13 -17.35
C VAL A 132 -2.48 5.11 -16.98
N GLU A 133 -3.46 4.88 -17.87
CA GLU A 133 -4.57 3.97 -17.56
C GLU A 133 -4.12 2.52 -17.60
N GLN A 134 -3.25 2.13 -18.53
CA GLN A 134 -2.68 0.79 -18.51
C GLN A 134 -1.84 0.56 -17.25
N ARG A 135 -1.06 1.54 -16.81
CA ARG A 135 -0.28 1.46 -15.56
C ARG A 135 -1.20 1.22 -14.37
N TRP A 136 -2.28 2.00 -14.27
CA TRP A 136 -3.28 1.85 -13.23
C TRP A 136 -3.95 0.46 -13.27
N GLN A 137 -4.43 0.03 -14.44
CA GLN A 137 -5.13 -1.25 -14.58
C GLN A 137 -4.24 -2.45 -14.22
N ARG A 138 -2.95 -2.41 -14.55
CA ARG A 138 -2.01 -3.48 -14.15
C ARG A 138 -1.79 -3.54 -12.64
N ILE A 139 -1.71 -2.38 -11.99
CA ILE A 139 -1.56 -2.31 -10.52
C ILE A 139 -2.84 -2.78 -9.82
N LEU A 140 -4.01 -2.34 -10.29
CA LEU A 140 -5.29 -2.83 -9.76
C LEU A 140 -5.42 -4.35 -9.96
N HIS A 141 -5.04 -4.86 -11.13
CA HIS A 141 -5.10 -6.28 -11.42
C HIS A 141 -4.22 -7.11 -10.48
N ILE A 142 -2.97 -6.69 -10.22
CA ILE A 142 -2.13 -7.45 -9.30
C ILE A 142 -2.63 -7.36 -7.85
N GLN A 143 -3.23 -6.23 -7.43
CA GLN A 143 -3.89 -6.15 -6.13
C GLN A 143 -5.03 -7.17 -6.02
N GLN A 144 -5.84 -7.31 -7.08
CA GLN A 144 -6.92 -8.29 -7.13
C GLN A 144 -6.41 -9.74 -7.15
N GLN A 145 -5.31 -10.01 -7.85
CA GLN A 145 -4.70 -11.34 -7.88
C GLN A 145 -4.10 -11.76 -6.53
N LEU A 146 -3.52 -10.82 -5.79
CA LEU A 146 -2.89 -11.10 -4.50
C LEU A 146 -3.91 -11.16 -3.36
N ALA A 147 -4.84 -10.22 -3.29
CA ALA A 147 -5.73 -10.06 -2.13
C ALA A 147 -7.19 -10.47 -2.37
N GLY A 148 -7.66 -10.49 -3.62
CA GLY A 148 -9.01 -10.92 -3.99
C GLY A 148 -9.70 -10.04 -5.04
N GLU A 149 -10.58 -10.65 -5.85
CA GLU A 149 -11.22 -10.00 -7.02
C GLU A 149 -12.06 -8.76 -6.71
N GLN A 150 -12.51 -8.61 -5.45
CA GLN A 150 -13.36 -7.51 -5.02
C GLN A 150 -12.58 -6.25 -4.63
N VAL A 151 -11.24 -6.31 -4.63
CA VAL A 151 -10.41 -5.12 -4.43
C VAL A 151 -10.69 -4.13 -5.58
N ALA A 152 -11.13 -2.93 -5.21
CA ALA A 152 -11.57 -1.91 -6.14
C ALA A 152 -11.27 -0.51 -5.60
N LEU A 153 -11.15 0.45 -6.51
CA LEU A 153 -10.96 1.87 -6.17
C LEU A 153 -12.18 2.42 -5.44
N SER A 154 -11.94 3.17 -4.36
CA SER A 154 -12.93 4.07 -3.79
C SER A 154 -12.78 5.45 -4.42
N ASP A 155 -13.80 5.88 -5.16
CA ASP A 155 -13.83 7.23 -5.74
C ASP A 155 -13.73 8.32 -4.66
N GLU A 156 -14.32 8.08 -3.49
CA GLU A 156 -14.30 9.02 -2.36
C GLU A 156 -12.89 9.17 -1.76
N VAL A 157 -12.20 8.05 -1.52
CA VAL A 157 -10.82 8.06 -1.02
C VAL A 157 -9.90 8.67 -2.06
N ASN A 158 -10.01 8.23 -3.33
CA ASN A 158 -9.19 8.71 -4.42
C ASN A 158 -9.35 10.22 -4.62
N GLN A 159 -10.58 10.73 -4.69
CA GLN A 159 -10.82 12.17 -4.82
C GLN A 159 -10.21 12.97 -3.67
N SER A 160 -10.31 12.46 -2.44
CA SER A 160 -9.79 13.13 -1.25
C SER A 160 -8.26 13.14 -1.23
N GLU A 161 -7.62 12.01 -1.51
CA GLU A 161 -6.17 11.90 -1.59
C GLU A 161 -5.60 12.73 -2.75
N GLN A 162 -6.21 12.66 -3.94
CA GLN A 162 -5.75 13.41 -5.12
C GLN A 162 -5.75 14.92 -4.90
N THR A 163 -6.68 15.43 -4.09
CA THR A 163 -6.77 16.86 -3.78
C THR A 163 -5.93 17.31 -2.59
N THR A 164 -5.27 16.38 -1.89
CA THR A 164 -4.45 16.67 -0.69
C THR A 164 -3.00 16.15 -0.79
N ASN A 165 -2.66 15.35 -1.81
CA ASN A 165 -1.35 14.71 -2.02
C ASN A 165 -0.18 15.65 -2.40
N PHE A 166 -0.21 16.94 -2.02
CA PHE A 166 0.78 17.95 -2.44
C PHE A 166 2.23 17.56 -2.12
N HIS A 167 2.47 16.94 -0.96
CA HIS A 167 3.81 16.48 -0.58
C HIS A 167 4.30 15.35 -1.49
N ASN A 168 3.41 14.43 -1.91
CA ASN A 168 3.76 13.39 -2.87
C ASN A 168 4.06 13.97 -4.26
N ARG A 169 3.35 15.05 -4.67
CA ARG A 169 3.70 15.79 -5.90
C ARG A 169 5.11 16.37 -5.83
N ALA A 170 5.49 16.95 -4.69
CA ALA A 170 6.85 17.46 -4.47
C ALA A 170 7.90 16.34 -4.53
N ILE A 171 7.64 15.20 -3.88
CA ILE A 171 8.49 14.00 -3.95
C ILE A 171 8.65 13.51 -5.39
N ALA A 172 7.57 13.44 -6.17
CA ALA A 172 7.62 13.02 -7.56
C ALA A 172 8.54 13.92 -8.40
N TRP A 173 8.47 15.25 -8.20
CA TRP A 173 9.37 16.18 -8.88
C TRP A 173 10.83 16.08 -8.42
N LEU A 174 11.09 15.82 -7.13
CA LEU A 174 12.45 15.57 -6.63
C LEU A 174 13.05 14.33 -7.28
N LEU A 175 12.29 13.24 -7.36
CA LEU A 175 12.71 11.99 -8.02
C LEU A 175 12.97 12.20 -9.51
N TYR A 176 12.07 12.91 -10.20
CA TYR A 176 12.21 13.21 -11.62
C TYR A 176 13.46 14.04 -11.89
N SER A 177 13.70 15.08 -11.08
CA SER A 177 14.89 15.94 -11.16
C SER A 177 16.19 15.14 -10.97
N ALA A 178 16.19 14.17 -10.05
CA ALA A 178 17.34 13.33 -9.75
C ALA A 178 17.53 12.12 -10.67
N GLY A 179 16.62 11.88 -11.64
CA GLY A 179 16.68 10.75 -12.56
C GLY A 179 16.19 9.41 -11.97
N TYR A 180 15.46 9.44 -10.85
CA TYR A 180 14.88 8.27 -10.18
C TYR A 180 13.36 8.17 -10.37
N LEU A 181 12.84 8.76 -11.45
CA LEU A 181 11.46 8.59 -11.91
C LEU A 181 11.44 8.19 -13.38
N TYR A 182 10.64 7.19 -13.72
CA TYR A 182 10.73 6.45 -14.98
C TYR A 182 9.54 6.64 -15.92
N CYS A 183 8.61 7.53 -15.55
CA CYS A 183 7.55 8.07 -16.40
C CYS A 183 7.29 9.55 -16.02
N ASP A 184 6.21 10.14 -16.53
CA ASP A 184 5.80 11.49 -16.13
C ASP A 184 5.57 11.61 -14.62
N ALA A 185 5.97 12.75 -14.04
CA ALA A 185 5.92 12.96 -12.60
C ALA A 185 4.49 12.93 -12.04
N MET A 186 3.54 13.54 -12.75
CA MET A 186 2.16 13.59 -12.30
C MET A 186 1.40 12.31 -12.66
N GLU A 187 1.78 11.61 -13.73
CA GLU A 187 1.32 10.24 -13.98
C GLU A 187 1.69 9.30 -12.82
N ALA A 188 2.96 9.30 -12.39
CA ALA A 188 3.40 8.45 -11.29
C ALA A 188 2.69 8.81 -9.97
N CYS A 189 2.55 10.10 -9.67
CA CYS A 189 1.86 10.58 -8.48
C CYS A 189 0.36 10.24 -8.50
N ASP A 190 -0.30 10.37 -9.65
CA ASP A 190 -1.71 10.01 -9.85
C ASP A 190 -1.91 8.51 -9.57
N VAL A 191 -1.18 7.64 -10.28
CA VAL A 191 -1.36 6.19 -10.15
C VAL A 191 -0.93 5.68 -8.76
N TYR A 192 0.09 6.29 -8.14
CA TYR A 192 0.43 6.02 -6.75
C TYR A 192 -0.69 6.40 -5.78
N THR A 193 -1.43 7.47 -6.08
CA THR A 193 -2.57 7.85 -5.27
C THR A 193 -3.72 6.85 -5.45
N ARG A 194 -4.02 6.45 -6.69
CA ARG A 194 -5.07 5.46 -6.99
C ARG A 194 -4.82 4.11 -6.29
N GLN A 195 -3.59 3.60 -6.30
CA GLN A 195 -3.28 2.31 -5.66
C GLN A 195 -3.46 2.32 -4.14
N CYS A 196 -3.30 3.47 -3.48
CA CYS A 196 -3.58 3.63 -2.05
C CYS A 196 -5.09 3.67 -1.77
N SER A 197 -5.89 4.12 -2.75
CA SER A 197 -7.32 4.39 -2.59
C SER A 197 -8.22 3.18 -2.88
N THR A 198 -7.68 1.98 -3.00
CA THR A 198 -8.50 0.76 -3.10
C THR A 198 -9.00 0.29 -1.75
N LEU A 199 -10.18 -0.33 -1.72
CA LEU A 199 -10.73 -0.92 -0.50
C LEU A 199 -10.60 -2.44 -0.49
N LEU A 200 -10.23 -2.97 0.67
CA LEU A 200 -10.21 -4.41 0.96
C LEU A 200 -10.64 -4.67 2.40
N ASN A 201 -11.01 -5.91 2.71
CA ASN A 201 -11.29 -6.34 4.07
C ASN A 201 -10.11 -7.08 4.71
N THR A 202 -10.26 -7.49 5.97
CA THR A 202 -9.15 -8.09 6.73
C THR A 202 -8.76 -9.48 6.21
N VAL A 203 -9.72 -10.24 5.65
CA VAL A 203 -9.45 -11.55 5.05
C VAL A 203 -8.70 -11.39 3.73
N GLU A 204 -9.12 -10.43 2.90
CA GLU A 204 -8.44 -10.08 1.65
C GLU A 204 -7.00 -9.61 1.92
N LEU A 205 -6.78 -8.80 2.97
CA LEU A 205 -5.43 -8.39 3.37
C LEU A 205 -4.55 -9.57 3.84
N ALA A 206 -5.16 -10.60 4.43
CA ALA A 206 -4.44 -11.77 4.92
C ALA A 206 -4.19 -12.84 3.83
N THR A 207 -4.84 -12.72 2.68
CA THR A 207 -4.69 -13.61 1.50
C THR A 207 -3.39 -13.28 0.76
#